data_AF-A0A5B9D3R9-F1
#
_entry.id   AF-A0A5B9D3R9-F1
#
_cell.length_a   1.000
_cell.length_b   1.000
_cell.length_c   1.000
_cell.angle_alpha   90.00
_cell.angle_beta   90.00
_cell.angle_gamma   90.00
#
_symmetry.space_group_name_H-M   'P 1'
#
loop_
_entity.id
_entity.type
_entity.pdbx_description
1 polymer ?
#
loop_
_entity_poly.entity_id
_entity_poly.type
_entity_poly.pdbx_seq_one_letter_code
_entity_poly.pdbx_strand_id
1 'polypeptide(L)'
;MLHIIFATGGTTRVPRTLRHKWLNYEFVTHSAAKKLETVFKNCSVSSVANCLTAGGLWGGFLFAHEICRLLKVTYYPFASMVDPETLSSAIEEFSIDTIICLPSFADKLITISRKQKLKCLKNLFYLGEIFQPESVLKIKDIIPELHIKPLSFTTQETGPIGFQCSEINGDIYHLVRHIQVKSNPENDELIVSVFYPEDAPYLEHATGDVVHIAYDQSCDCGYHGHTLHLKGRTPTFYNIMGTSISVHDFTNVLNLQGCTLLATDIQLIIVNQCENGVGILLFIDSRYNIERNALLSSLSSSYLIKDIINKSQFFHVCFMRKSQFIRSSSSEKIKSFFQTTEYPIVFDGNFVKIK
;
A
#
# COMPACT_ATOMS: atom_id res chain seq x y z
N MET A 1 -22.21 -5.80 -22.34
CA MET A 1 -21.79 -4.72 -21.40
C MET A 1 -20.30 -4.87 -21.16
N LEU A 2 -19.50 -3.85 -21.50
CA LEU A 2 -18.03 -3.92 -21.45
C LEU A 2 -17.53 -3.59 -20.04
N HIS A 3 -16.49 -4.29 -19.59
CA HIS A 3 -15.94 -4.15 -18.25
C HIS A 3 -14.41 -4.02 -18.29
N ILE A 4 -13.86 -3.36 -17.27
CA ILE A 4 -12.47 -3.49 -16.86
C ILE A 4 -12.41 -4.43 -15.65
N ILE A 5 -11.33 -5.22 -15.60
CA ILE A 5 -11.19 -6.33 -14.67
C ILE A 5 -9.96 -6.09 -13.79
N PHE A 6 -10.17 -6.03 -12.48
CA PHE A 6 -9.12 -5.89 -11.48
C PHE A 6 -9.10 -7.09 -10.53
N ALA A 7 -8.03 -7.20 -9.75
CA ALA A 7 -7.96 -8.08 -8.61
C ALA A 7 -7.86 -7.25 -7.33
N THR A 8 -8.58 -7.67 -6.29
CA THR A 8 -8.40 -7.12 -4.94
C THR A 8 -6.95 -7.30 -4.49
N GLY A 9 -6.39 -6.32 -3.78
CA GLY A 9 -5.13 -6.45 -3.02
C GLY A 9 -5.37 -7.47 -1.93
N GLY A 10 -5.23 -8.75 -2.28
CA GLY A 10 -6.08 -9.82 -1.75
C GLY A 10 -6.19 -9.83 -0.23
N THR A 11 -7.41 -9.60 0.24
CA THR A 11 -7.71 -9.61 1.67
C THR A 11 -8.61 -10.77 2.10
N THR A 12 -9.13 -11.62 1.20
CA THR A 12 -9.78 -12.90 1.56
C THR A 12 -9.93 -13.87 0.39
N ARG A 13 -9.44 -15.12 0.55
CA ARG A 13 -9.57 -16.27 -0.39
C ARG A 13 -8.95 -16.00 -1.77
N VAL A 14 -8.96 -16.99 -2.66
CA VAL A 14 -8.50 -16.90 -4.08
C VAL A 14 -8.73 -15.48 -4.62
N PRO A 15 -7.70 -14.79 -5.18
CA PRO A 15 -7.80 -13.39 -5.59
C PRO A 15 -9.14 -13.11 -6.27
N ARG A 16 -9.97 -12.28 -5.64
CA ARG A 16 -11.29 -11.98 -6.19
C ARG A 16 -11.11 -11.05 -7.37
N THR A 17 -11.59 -11.50 -8.50
CA THR A 17 -11.70 -10.65 -9.68
C THR A 17 -12.85 -9.67 -9.49
N LEU A 18 -12.55 -8.39 -9.51
CA LEU A 18 -13.52 -7.30 -9.51
C LEU A 18 -13.86 -6.92 -10.95
N ARG A 19 -15.15 -6.74 -11.23
CA ARG A 19 -15.65 -6.31 -12.53
C ARG A 19 -16.22 -4.92 -12.39
N HIS A 20 -15.57 -3.93 -12.98
CA HIS A 20 -16.09 -2.57 -13.05
C HIS A 20 -16.60 -2.30 -14.46
N LYS A 21 -17.81 -1.79 -14.59
CA LYS A 21 -18.29 -1.25 -15.87
C LYS A 21 -17.37 -0.10 -16.28
N TRP A 22 -17.07 0.03 -17.57
CA TRP A 22 -16.24 1.14 -18.05
C TRP A 22 -16.78 2.51 -17.63
N LEU A 23 -18.10 2.72 -17.71
CA LEU A 23 -18.75 3.96 -17.27
C LEU A 23 -18.51 4.27 -15.79
N ASN A 24 -18.53 3.25 -14.92
CA ASN A 24 -18.28 3.43 -13.49
C ASN A 24 -16.79 3.76 -13.24
N TYR A 25 -15.88 3.08 -13.94
CA TYR A 25 -14.45 3.37 -13.88
C TYR A 25 -14.15 4.81 -14.35
N GLU A 26 -14.68 5.20 -15.51
CA GLU A 26 -14.56 6.56 -16.05
C GLU A 26 -15.11 7.60 -15.08
N PHE A 27 -16.29 7.36 -14.51
CA PHE A 27 -16.90 8.28 -13.54
C PHE A 27 -15.98 8.54 -12.34
N VAL A 28 -15.43 7.49 -11.73
CA VAL A 28 -14.59 7.65 -10.54
C VAL A 28 -13.23 8.28 -10.88
N THR A 29 -12.63 7.96 -12.03
CA THR A 29 -11.35 8.57 -12.44
C THR A 29 -11.51 10.04 -12.84
N HIS A 30 -12.59 10.41 -13.53
CA HIS A 30 -12.90 11.81 -13.83
C HIS A 30 -13.19 12.61 -12.56
N SER A 31 -13.92 12.01 -11.61
CA SER A 31 -14.17 12.62 -10.30
C SER A 31 -12.87 12.89 -9.54
N ALA A 32 -11.94 11.94 -9.53
CA ALA A 32 -10.62 12.11 -8.92
C ALA A 32 -9.77 13.13 -9.66
N ALA A 33 -9.68 13.07 -10.99
CA ALA A 33 -8.90 14.01 -11.80
C ALA A 33 -9.33 15.46 -11.54
N LYS A 34 -10.63 15.74 -11.44
CA LYS A 34 -11.14 17.07 -11.10
C LYS A 34 -10.66 17.57 -9.74
N LYS A 35 -10.46 16.68 -8.76
CA LYS A 35 -9.91 17.05 -7.44
C LYS A 35 -8.40 17.21 -7.48
N LEU A 36 -7.71 16.38 -8.27
CA LEU A 36 -6.26 16.41 -8.41
C LEU A 36 -5.75 17.52 -9.33
N GLU A 37 -6.59 18.10 -10.19
CA GLU A 37 -6.22 19.20 -11.07
C GLU A 37 -5.57 20.37 -10.31
N THR A 38 -6.17 20.78 -9.19
CA THR A 38 -5.61 21.86 -8.36
C THR A 38 -4.30 21.44 -7.69
N VAL A 39 -4.20 20.17 -7.26
CA VAL A 39 -2.98 19.62 -6.64
C VAL A 39 -1.83 19.62 -7.63
N PHE A 40 -2.06 19.09 -8.84
CA PHE A 40 -1.07 19.04 -9.91
C PHE A 40 -0.63 20.44 -10.34
N LYS A 41 -1.58 21.39 -10.41
CA LYS A 41 -1.27 22.80 -10.69
C LYS A 41 -0.40 23.43 -9.59
N ASN A 42 -0.76 23.25 -8.33
CA ASN A 42 -0.02 23.79 -7.18
C ASN A 42 1.39 23.19 -7.08
N CYS A 43 1.52 21.91 -7.41
CA CYS A 43 2.80 21.19 -7.49
C CYS A 43 3.57 21.43 -8.80
N SER A 44 3.05 22.26 -9.72
CA SER A 44 3.66 22.56 -11.02
C SER A 44 4.08 21.31 -11.80
N VAL A 45 3.24 20.26 -11.77
CA VAL A 45 3.52 18.96 -12.40
C VAL A 45 3.47 19.11 -13.92
N SER A 46 4.57 18.81 -14.60
CA SER A 46 4.65 18.83 -16.07
C SER A 46 4.96 17.47 -16.70
N SER A 47 5.68 16.61 -15.98
CA SER A 47 6.13 15.31 -16.46
C SER A 47 6.15 14.28 -15.35
N VAL A 48 5.54 13.12 -15.60
CA VAL A 48 5.32 12.07 -14.61
C VAL A 48 5.96 10.76 -15.05
N ALA A 49 6.87 10.22 -14.24
CA ALA A 49 7.25 8.81 -14.31
C ALA A 49 6.35 7.97 -13.40
N ASN A 50 5.50 7.14 -14.00
CA ASN A 50 4.67 6.21 -13.25
C ASN A 50 5.43 4.90 -13.00
N CYS A 51 5.76 4.67 -11.74
CA CYS A 51 6.51 3.52 -11.24
C CYS A 51 5.65 2.62 -10.35
N LEU A 52 4.31 2.70 -10.46
CA LEU A 52 3.41 1.72 -9.84
C LEU A 52 3.50 0.37 -10.55
N THR A 53 3.05 -0.70 -9.89
CA THR A 53 3.06 -2.03 -10.50
C THR A 53 2.07 -2.12 -11.66
N ALA A 54 2.59 -2.45 -12.85
CA ALA A 54 1.78 -2.70 -14.04
C ALA A 54 1.45 -4.20 -14.17
N GLY A 55 0.26 -4.50 -14.69
CA GLY A 55 -0.20 -5.88 -14.85
C GLY A 55 -0.72 -6.49 -13.54
N GLY A 56 -0.85 -7.83 -13.51
CA GLY A 56 -1.35 -8.54 -12.32
C GLY A 56 -2.80 -8.23 -11.92
N LEU A 57 -3.57 -7.59 -12.82
CA LEU A 57 -4.90 -7.04 -12.56
C LEU A 57 -4.91 -5.93 -11.49
N TRP A 58 -3.77 -5.31 -11.20
CA TRP A 58 -3.66 -4.21 -10.27
C TRP A 58 -4.09 -2.88 -10.90
N GLY A 59 -5.06 -2.19 -10.30
CA GLY A 59 -5.61 -0.94 -10.84
C GLY A 59 -4.72 0.29 -10.68
N GLY A 60 -3.74 0.29 -9.78
CA GLY A 60 -2.98 1.50 -9.41
C GLY A 60 -2.25 2.16 -10.59
N PHE A 61 -1.58 1.35 -11.42
CA PHE A 61 -0.87 1.87 -12.59
C PHE A 61 -1.82 2.51 -13.62
N LEU A 62 -2.97 1.86 -13.87
CA LEU A 62 -3.98 2.37 -14.80
C LEU A 62 -4.71 3.59 -14.24
N PHE A 63 -4.93 3.65 -12.93
CA PHE A 63 -5.46 4.84 -12.28
C PHE A 63 -4.53 6.05 -12.48
N ALA A 64 -3.24 5.91 -12.18
CA ALA A 64 -2.27 6.99 -12.39
C ALA A 64 -2.13 7.40 -13.86
N HIS A 65 -2.15 6.43 -14.79
CA HIS A 65 -2.22 6.70 -16.23
C HIS A 65 -3.42 7.57 -16.58
N GLU A 66 -4.61 7.19 -16.11
CA GLU A 66 -5.86 7.88 -16.44
C GLU A 66 -5.91 9.30 -15.87
N ILE A 67 -5.43 9.50 -14.64
CA ILE A 67 -5.28 10.84 -14.06
C ILE A 67 -4.36 11.71 -14.93
N CYS A 68 -3.18 11.21 -15.31
CA CYS A 68 -2.25 11.99 -16.14
C CYS A 68 -2.82 12.27 -17.54
N ARG A 69 -3.54 11.32 -18.13
CA ARG A 69 -4.23 11.48 -19.42
C ARG A 69 -5.28 12.58 -19.36
N LEU A 70 -6.14 12.57 -18.33
CA LEU A 70 -7.19 13.56 -18.13
C LEU A 70 -6.63 14.96 -17.85
N LEU A 71 -5.53 15.03 -17.09
CA LEU A 71 -4.85 16.28 -16.75
C LEU A 71 -3.85 16.75 -17.81
N LYS A 72 -3.68 16.00 -18.91
CA LYS A 72 -2.79 16.32 -20.05
C LYS A 72 -1.33 16.54 -19.64
N VAL A 73 -0.84 15.70 -18.74
CA VAL A 73 0.55 15.72 -18.26
C VAL A 73 1.40 14.75 -19.09
N THR A 74 2.65 15.11 -19.39
CA THR A 74 3.58 14.19 -20.07
C THR A 74 3.80 12.95 -19.22
N TYR A 75 3.60 11.76 -19.79
CA TYR A 75 3.50 10.53 -19.02
C TYR A 75 4.50 9.47 -19.49
N TYR A 76 5.34 8.99 -18.58
CA TYR A 76 6.35 7.95 -18.80
C TYR A 76 5.97 6.66 -18.06
N PRO A 77 5.56 5.58 -18.76
CA PRO A 77 5.05 4.35 -18.17
C PRO A 77 6.17 3.36 -17.73
N PHE A 78 7.02 3.75 -16.78
CA PHE A 78 8.17 2.91 -16.36
C PHE A 78 7.80 1.61 -15.63
N ALA A 79 6.71 1.64 -14.84
CA ALA A 79 6.30 0.60 -13.92
C ALA A 79 7.31 0.27 -12.80
N SER A 80 6.88 -0.46 -11.77
CA SER A 80 7.67 -0.73 -10.56
C SER A 80 8.89 -1.65 -10.76
N MET A 81 9.02 -2.28 -11.93
CA MET A 81 10.11 -3.21 -12.23
C MET A 81 11.31 -2.54 -12.90
N VAL A 82 11.22 -1.24 -13.20
CA VAL A 82 12.34 -0.48 -13.76
C VAL A 82 13.53 -0.49 -12.81
N ASP A 83 14.73 -0.69 -13.37
CA ASP A 83 15.96 -0.55 -12.63
C ASP A 83 16.18 0.92 -12.17
N PRO A 84 16.56 1.19 -10.92
CA PRO A 84 16.74 2.55 -10.41
C PRO A 84 17.79 3.40 -11.15
N GLU A 85 18.85 2.80 -11.69
CA GLU A 85 19.83 3.56 -12.49
C GLU A 85 19.27 3.97 -13.84
N THR A 86 18.53 3.06 -14.48
CA THR A 86 17.80 3.35 -15.72
C THR A 86 16.78 4.47 -15.50
N LEU A 87 15.97 4.39 -14.44
CA LEU A 87 14.98 5.41 -14.11
C LEU A 87 15.63 6.76 -13.79
N SER A 88 16.66 6.80 -12.94
CA SER A 88 17.32 8.05 -12.58
C SER A 88 18.00 8.73 -13.78
N SER A 89 18.58 7.95 -14.70
CA SER A 89 19.16 8.48 -15.93
C SER A 89 18.09 9.08 -16.85
N ALA A 90 16.93 8.43 -16.96
CA ALA A 90 15.80 8.95 -17.71
C ALA A 90 15.16 10.20 -17.07
N ILE A 91 15.13 10.27 -15.73
CA ILE A 91 14.69 11.47 -15.00
C ILE A 91 15.57 12.66 -15.36
N GLU A 92 16.90 12.48 -15.43
CA GLU A 92 17.83 13.53 -15.84
C GLU A 92 17.64 13.88 -17.32
N GLU A 93 17.66 12.89 -18.22
CA GLU A 93 17.59 13.08 -19.67
C GLU A 93 16.30 13.78 -20.11
N PHE A 94 15.15 13.35 -19.59
CA PHE A 94 13.85 13.88 -19.95
C PHE A 94 13.35 14.99 -19.02
N SER A 95 14.16 15.39 -18.03
CA SER A 95 13.79 16.39 -17.02
C SER A 95 12.44 16.06 -16.35
N ILE A 96 12.27 14.81 -15.94
CA ILE A 96 11.04 14.34 -15.29
C ILE A 96 10.94 15.01 -13.92
N ASP A 97 9.84 15.71 -13.63
CA ASP A 97 9.67 16.46 -12.38
C ASP A 97 8.88 15.73 -11.30
N THR A 98 8.15 14.68 -11.68
CA THR A 98 7.25 13.97 -10.78
C THR A 98 7.39 12.47 -10.92
N ILE A 99 7.45 11.77 -9.80
CA ILE A 99 7.31 10.30 -9.77
C ILE A 99 6.00 9.92 -9.08
N ILE A 100 5.33 8.89 -9.60
CA ILE A 100 4.21 8.22 -8.92
C ILE A 100 4.66 6.79 -8.58
N CYS A 101 4.76 6.44 -7.30
CA CYS A 101 5.32 5.15 -6.90
C CYS A 101 4.77 4.63 -5.57
N LEU A 102 5.20 3.43 -5.17
CA LEU A 102 5.05 2.96 -3.79
C LEU A 102 6.15 3.61 -2.91
N PRO A 103 5.87 3.95 -1.64
CA PRO A 103 6.89 4.40 -0.69
C PRO A 103 8.14 3.50 -0.64
N SER A 104 7.96 2.18 -0.61
CA SER A 104 9.07 1.21 -0.64
C SER A 104 9.92 1.27 -1.92
N PHE A 105 9.36 1.71 -3.05
CA PHE A 105 10.10 1.96 -4.28
C PHE A 105 10.89 3.27 -4.20
N ALA A 106 10.30 4.32 -3.61
CA ALA A 106 10.99 5.58 -3.41
C ALA A 106 12.27 5.44 -2.58
N ASP A 107 12.22 4.65 -1.50
CA ASP A 107 13.38 4.38 -0.64
C ASP A 107 14.55 3.74 -1.41
N LYS A 108 14.23 2.87 -2.39
CA LYS A 108 15.23 2.23 -3.25
C LYS A 108 15.79 3.17 -4.31
N LEU A 109 14.96 4.07 -4.84
CA LEU A 109 15.34 5.01 -5.90
C LEU A 109 16.16 6.19 -5.35
N ILE A 110 15.71 6.80 -4.26
CA ILE A 110 16.23 8.06 -3.75
C ILE A 110 17.38 7.76 -2.77
N THR A 111 18.58 7.75 -3.32
CA THR A 111 19.83 7.55 -2.56
C THR A 111 20.78 8.72 -2.79
N ILE A 112 21.73 8.90 -1.86
CA ILE A 112 22.77 9.95 -1.98
C ILE A 112 23.54 9.82 -3.30
N SER A 113 23.86 8.59 -3.71
CA SER A 113 24.58 8.32 -4.96
C SER A 113 23.85 8.78 -6.22
N ARG A 114 22.51 8.84 -6.19
CA ARG A 114 21.68 9.25 -7.35
C ARG A 114 21.16 10.67 -7.26
N LYS A 115 21.43 11.40 -6.16
CA LYS A 115 20.92 12.76 -5.92
C LYS A 115 21.07 13.68 -7.13
N GLN A 116 22.22 13.65 -7.80
CA GLN A 116 22.49 14.50 -8.95
C GLN A 116 21.57 14.23 -10.14
N LYS A 117 21.31 12.95 -10.45
CA LYS A 117 20.40 12.53 -11.53
C LYS A 117 18.94 12.87 -11.20
N LEU A 118 18.60 12.93 -9.91
CA LEU A 118 17.26 13.20 -9.41
C LEU A 118 16.98 14.70 -9.18
N LYS A 119 17.90 15.60 -9.54
CA LYS A 119 17.79 17.06 -9.29
C LYS A 119 16.54 17.71 -9.90
N CYS A 120 15.97 17.11 -10.94
CA CYS A 120 14.77 17.61 -11.61
C CYS A 120 13.48 17.24 -10.85
N LEU A 121 13.52 16.25 -9.95
CA LEU A 121 12.36 15.84 -9.18
C LEU A 121 11.94 16.94 -8.19
N LYS A 122 10.69 17.36 -8.34
CA LYS A 122 10.00 18.30 -7.45
C LYS A 122 8.92 17.61 -6.64
N ASN A 123 8.32 16.55 -7.20
CA ASN A 123 7.18 15.88 -6.60
C ASN A 123 7.34 14.36 -6.55
N LEU A 124 6.86 13.78 -5.46
CA LEU A 124 6.67 12.36 -5.27
C LEU A 124 5.23 12.15 -4.82
N PHE A 125 4.43 11.57 -5.71
CA PHE A 125 3.10 11.09 -5.33
C PHE A 125 3.13 9.60 -5.03
N TYR A 126 2.49 9.19 -3.94
CA TYR A 126 2.47 7.79 -3.53
C TYR A 126 1.07 7.20 -3.44
N LEU A 127 0.98 5.88 -3.56
CA LEU A 127 -0.28 5.13 -3.46
C LEU A 127 0.02 3.74 -2.85
N GLY A 128 -0.96 3.12 -2.20
CA GLY A 128 -0.91 1.70 -1.81
C GLY A 128 -0.14 1.36 -0.54
N GLU A 129 0.68 2.25 0.02
CA GLU A 129 1.33 2.04 1.33
C GLU A 129 1.29 3.32 2.17
N ILE A 130 1.38 3.16 3.49
CA ILE A 130 1.64 4.29 4.40
C ILE A 130 3.11 4.67 4.26
N PHE A 131 3.37 5.94 4.01
CA PHE A 131 4.73 6.47 3.96
C PHE A 131 5.28 6.61 5.38
N GLN A 132 6.33 5.86 5.70
CA GLN A 132 6.90 5.89 7.04
C GLN A 132 7.62 7.22 7.31
N PRO A 133 7.44 7.84 8.50
CA PRO A 133 8.09 9.10 8.84
C PRO A 133 9.62 9.07 8.68
N GLU A 134 10.27 7.95 9.01
CA GLU A 134 11.71 7.78 8.90
C GLU A 134 12.17 7.80 7.44
N SER A 135 11.42 7.13 6.55
CA SER A 135 11.66 7.15 5.11
C SER A 135 11.48 8.57 4.54
N VAL A 136 10.45 9.30 4.98
CA VAL A 136 10.24 10.71 4.59
C VAL A 136 11.43 11.58 4.99
N LEU A 137 11.89 11.48 6.24
CA LEU A 137 13.03 12.24 6.75
C LEU A 137 14.30 11.95 5.93
N LYS A 138 14.62 10.67 5.70
CA LYS A 138 15.76 10.27 4.88
C LYS A 138 15.70 10.84 3.46
N ILE A 139 14.54 10.77 2.81
CA ILE A 139 14.34 11.32 1.47
C ILE A 139 14.53 12.84 1.47
N LYS A 140 13.99 13.52 2.49
CA LYS A 140 14.13 14.96 2.67
C LYS A 140 15.58 15.39 2.95
N ASP A 141 16.38 14.59 3.64
CA ASP A 141 17.81 14.86 3.80
C ASP A 141 18.56 14.85 2.46
N ILE A 142 18.13 13.99 1.52
CA ILE A 142 18.72 13.88 0.19
C ILE A 142 18.20 14.99 -0.73
N ILE A 143 16.88 15.20 -0.77
CA ILE A 143 16.18 16.20 -1.60
C ILE A 143 15.22 17.04 -0.73
N PRO A 144 15.73 18.11 -0.07
CA PRO A 144 14.94 18.90 0.89
C PRO A 144 13.65 19.49 0.32
N GLU A 145 13.69 19.93 -0.93
CA GLU A 145 12.56 20.60 -1.60
C GLU A 145 11.51 19.63 -2.17
N LEU A 146 11.70 18.31 -2.06
CA LEU A 146 10.80 17.33 -2.68
C LEU A 146 9.41 17.33 -2.02
N HIS A 147 8.35 17.65 -2.75
CA HIS A 147 6.98 17.54 -2.26
C HIS A 147 6.52 16.09 -2.24
N ILE A 148 6.21 15.56 -1.06
CA ILE A 148 5.75 14.17 -0.87
C ILE A 148 4.28 14.22 -0.46
N LYS A 149 3.38 13.67 -1.30
CA LYS A 149 1.93 13.62 -1.03
C LYS A 149 1.31 12.33 -1.52
N PRO A 150 0.25 11.81 -0.89
CA PRO A 150 -0.50 10.71 -1.47
C PRO A 150 -1.20 11.19 -2.75
N LEU A 151 -1.18 10.37 -3.80
CA LEU A 151 -1.93 10.64 -5.02
C LEU A 151 -3.43 10.65 -4.72
N SER A 152 -3.91 9.64 -3.99
CA SER A 152 -5.28 9.52 -3.50
C SER A 152 -5.33 8.37 -2.48
N PHE A 153 -6.27 8.43 -1.54
CA PHE A 153 -6.62 7.28 -0.72
C PHE A 153 -7.65 6.44 -1.49
N THR A 154 -7.31 5.19 -1.80
CA THR A 154 -8.10 4.36 -2.72
C THR A 154 -8.16 2.90 -2.27
N THR A 155 -9.16 2.17 -2.79
CA THR A 155 -9.18 0.69 -2.81
C THR A 155 -9.43 0.22 -4.24
N GLN A 156 -9.23 -1.07 -4.52
CA GLN A 156 -9.56 -1.62 -5.85
C GLN A 156 -11.08 -1.70 -6.04
N GLU A 157 -11.81 -1.92 -4.95
CA GLU A 157 -13.25 -2.15 -4.88
C GLU A 157 -14.04 -0.86 -5.08
N THR A 158 -13.59 0.24 -4.49
CA THR A 158 -14.31 1.52 -4.49
C THR A 158 -13.69 2.57 -5.38
N GLY A 159 -12.43 2.37 -5.79
CA GLY A 159 -11.62 3.41 -6.42
C GLY A 159 -11.27 4.53 -5.42
N PRO A 160 -11.18 5.78 -5.87
CA PRO A 160 -10.79 6.91 -5.04
C PRO A 160 -11.81 7.22 -3.93
N ILE A 161 -11.35 7.19 -2.68
CA ILE A 161 -12.13 7.52 -1.48
C ILE A 161 -11.84 8.95 -1.04
N GLY A 162 -10.57 9.35 -1.06
CA GLY A 162 -10.15 10.66 -0.59
C GLY A 162 -8.93 11.22 -1.29
N PHE A 163 -8.72 12.53 -1.13
CA PHE A 163 -7.61 13.27 -1.74
C PHE A 163 -7.04 14.31 -0.78
N GLN A 164 -5.80 14.75 -1.04
CA GLN A 164 -5.17 15.83 -0.31
C GLN A 164 -5.07 17.10 -1.14
N CYS A 165 -5.49 18.23 -0.58
CA CYS A 165 -5.21 19.55 -1.14
C CYS A 165 -3.83 20.07 -0.67
N SER A 166 -3.50 21.33 -0.98
CA SER A 166 -2.28 21.99 -0.48
C SER A 166 -2.28 22.15 1.04
N GLU A 167 -3.44 22.42 1.64
CA GLU A 167 -3.59 22.77 3.06
C GLU A 167 -3.60 21.56 4.01
N ILE A 168 -3.81 20.35 3.47
CA ILE A 168 -3.83 19.12 4.27
C ILE A 168 -2.62 18.25 3.98
N ASN A 169 -2.07 17.66 5.04
CA ASN A 169 -0.88 16.83 5.02
C ASN A 169 -1.06 15.63 5.98
N GLY A 170 -0.08 14.72 5.97
CA GLY A 170 -0.10 13.53 6.82
C GLY A 170 -1.17 12.54 6.36
N ASP A 171 -1.95 12.00 7.30
CA ASP A 171 -2.93 10.95 7.06
C ASP A 171 -4.38 11.46 6.96
N ILE A 172 -4.56 12.74 6.63
CA ILE A 172 -5.87 13.40 6.52
C ILE A 172 -6.28 13.53 5.06
N TYR A 173 -7.53 13.22 4.75
CA TYR A 173 -8.07 13.23 3.38
C TYR A 173 -9.42 13.92 3.34
N HIS A 174 -9.65 14.75 2.31
CA HIS A 174 -10.97 15.19 1.92
C HIS A 174 -11.69 14.05 1.20
N LEU A 175 -12.95 13.78 1.54
CA LEU A 175 -13.72 12.76 0.83
C LEU A 175 -14.20 13.24 -0.53
N VAL A 176 -14.21 12.33 -1.50
CA VAL A 176 -14.86 12.58 -2.79
C VAL A 176 -16.37 12.47 -2.67
N ARG A 177 -17.11 13.26 -3.47
CA ARG A 177 -18.58 13.45 -3.28
C ARG A 177 -19.42 12.20 -3.51
N HIS A 178 -18.97 11.27 -4.34
CA HIS A 178 -19.73 10.06 -4.69
C HIS A 178 -19.54 8.91 -3.68
N ILE A 179 -18.85 9.20 -2.57
CA ILE A 179 -18.55 8.24 -1.52
C ILE A 179 -19.30 8.64 -0.25
N GLN A 180 -19.93 7.64 0.38
CA GLN A 180 -20.37 7.71 1.76
C GLN A 180 -19.51 6.80 2.61
N VAL A 181 -19.12 7.27 3.79
CA VAL A 181 -18.33 6.51 4.74
C VAL A 181 -19.04 6.40 6.07
N LYS A 182 -18.76 5.30 6.77
CA LYS A 182 -19.04 5.15 8.20
C LYS A 182 -17.90 4.35 8.83
N SER A 183 -17.71 4.54 10.12
CA SER A 183 -16.80 3.70 10.90
C SER A 183 -17.60 2.57 11.54
N ASN A 184 -17.04 1.37 11.53
CA ASN A 184 -17.62 0.21 12.21
C ASN A 184 -17.57 0.45 13.73
N PRO A 185 -18.70 0.37 14.45
CA PRO A 185 -18.76 0.70 15.86
C PRO A 185 -17.93 -0.21 16.77
N GLU A 186 -17.52 -1.41 16.31
CA GLU A 186 -16.78 -2.37 17.12
C GLU A 186 -15.26 -2.22 17.03
N ASN A 187 -14.74 -1.85 15.86
CA ASN A 187 -13.31 -1.92 15.55
C ASN A 187 -12.77 -0.69 14.80
N ASP A 188 -13.58 0.35 14.67
CA ASP A 188 -13.30 1.60 13.93
C ASP A 188 -12.93 1.42 12.44
N GLU A 189 -13.21 0.24 11.87
CA GLU A 189 -12.93 -0.07 10.48
C GLU A 189 -13.78 0.77 9.53
N LEU A 190 -13.16 1.31 8.50
CA LEU A 190 -13.81 2.10 7.47
C LEU A 190 -14.71 1.21 6.60
N ILE A 191 -15.98 1.59 6.54
CA ILE A 191 -16.97 1.03 5.63
C ILE A 191 -17.33 2.10 4.59
N VAL A 192 -17.23 1.73 3.32
CA VAL A 192 -17.39 2.63 2.18
C VAL A 192 -18.57 2.19 1.31
N SER A 193 -19.39 3.15 0.90
CA SER A 193 -20.41 2.98 -0.14
C SER A 193 -20.16 3.94 -1.28
N VAL A 194 -20.29 3.46 -2.52
CA VAL A 194 -20.05 4.20 -3.77
C VAL A 194 -21.38 4.38 -4.50
N PHE A 195 -21.69 5.63 -4.86
CA PHE A 195 -22.91 5.98 -5.59
C PHE A 195 -22.57 6.37 -7.03
N TYR A 196 -22.99 5.54 -7.97
CA TYR A 196 -22.85 5.80 -9.40
C TYR A 196 -24.08 6.54 -9.94
N PRO A 197 -23.96 7.46 -10.91
CA PRO A 197 -25.11 8.22 -11.43
C PRO A 197 -26.19 7.37 -12.11
N GLU A 198 -25.79 6.30 -12.82
CA GLU A 198 -26.68 5.50 -13.67
C GLU A 198 -26.66 4.00 -13.31
N ASP A 199 -26.10 3.64 -12.15
CA ASP A 199 -25.95 2.25 -11.73
C ASP A 199 -26.33 2.04 -10.27
N ALA A 200 -26.62 0.79 -9.92
CA ALA A 200 -26.85 0.43 -8.53
C ALA A 200 -25.60 0.78 -7.69
N PRO A 201 -25.77 1.36 -6.49
CA PRO A 201 -24.63 1.70 -5.65
C PRO A 201 -23.88 0.43 -5.22
N TYR A 202 -22.56 0.56 -5.06
CA TYR A 202 -21.77 -0.47 -4.41
C TYR A 202 -21.72 -0.17 -2.91
N LEU A 203 -22.42 -0.98 -2.12
CA LEU A 203 -22.69 -0.68 -0.72
C LEU A 203 -21.80 -1.47 0.24
N GLU A 204 -21.46 -0.82 1.34
CA GLU A 204 -20.91 -1.42 2.56
C GLU A 204 -19.63 -2.27 2.38
N HIS A 205 -18.67 -1.76 1.63
CA HIS A 205 -17.34 -2.36 1.54
C HIS A 205 -16.49 -2.01 2.75
N ALA A 206 -16.09 -3.02 3.53
CA ALA A 206 -15.12 -2.90 4.61
C ALA A 206 -13.69 -2.91 4.05
N THR A 207 -12.93 -1.84 4.27
CA THR A 207 -11.62 -1.66 3.62
C THR A 207 -10.44 -2.30 4.36
N GLY A 208 -10.65 -2.73 5.60
CA GLY A 208 -9.59 -3.14 6.52
C GLY A 208 -8.79 -1.97 7.13
N ASP A 209 -9.12 -0.71 6.80
CA ASP A 209 -8.46 0.48 7.32
C ASP A 209 -9.18 1.04 8.55
N VAL A 210 -8.44 1.50 9.55
CA VAL A 210 -8.99 2.14 10.76
C VAL A 210 -8.92 3.65 10.60
N VAL A 211 -10.03 4.33 10.85
CA VAL A 211 -10.14 5.76 10.58
C VAL A 211 -10.89 6.52 11.67
N HIS A 212 -10.63 7.82 11.75
CA HIS A 212 -11.53 8.78 12.39
C HIS A 212 -12.17 9.65 11.32
N ILE A 213 -13.49 9.83 11.35
CA ILE A 213 -14.23 10.66 10.39
C ILE A 213 -14.66 11.95 11.08
N ALA A 214 -14.21 13.09 10.55
CA ALA A 214 -14.69 14.39 10.97
C ALA A 214 -15.74 14.87 9.96
N TYR A 215 -16.95 15.13 10.46
CA TYR A 215 -18.08 15.55 9.65
C TYR A 215 -18.14 17.06 9.49
N ASP A 216 -18.74 17.52 8.40
CA ASP A 216 -18.99 18.93 8.07
C ASP A 216 -17.82 19.90 8.33
N GLN A 217 -16.67 19.57 7.77
CA GLN A 217 -15.44 20.34 7.87
C GLN A 217 -15.33 21.35 6.72
N SER A 218 -14.75 22.49 7.04
CA SER A 218 -14.34 23.52 6.07
C SER A 218 -12.82 23.58 6.02
N CYS A 219 -12.24 23.66 4.83
CA CYS A 219 -10.80 23.77 4.61
C CYS A 219 -10.49 25.03 3.81
N ASP A 220 -9.35 25.66 4.09
CA ASP A 220 -8.90 26.90 3.45
C ASP A 220 -8.70 26.77 1.93
N CYS A 221 -8.61 25.54 1.40
CA CYS A 221 -8.65 25.30 -0.05
C CYS A 221 -10.04 25.48 -0.67
N GLY A 222 -11.07 25.82 0.12
CA GLY A 222 -12.47 25.93 -0.29
C GLY A 222 -13.25 24.60 -0.27
N TYR A 223 -12.68 23.54 0.30
CA TYR A 223 -13.41 22.29 0.49
C TYR A 223 -14.39 22.39 1.65
N HIS A 224 -15.63 21.94 1.42
CA HIS A 224 -16.64 21.73 2.45
C HIS A 224 -17.18 20.32 2.32
N GLY A 225 -17.14 19.54 3.40
CA GLY A 225 -17.54 18.14 3.40
C GLY A 225 -16.95 17.34 4.55
N HIS A 226 -16.83 16.03 4.39
CA HIS A 226 -16.26 15.17 5.43
C HIS A 226 -14.78 14.95 5.19
N THR A 227 -14.02 14.87 6.28
CA THR A 227 -12.61 14.49 6.23
C THR A 227 -12.39 13.17 6.95
N LEU A 228 -11.41 12.43 6.45
CA LEU A 228 -11.03 11.13 6.96
C LEU A 228 -9.60 11.22 7.45
N HIS A 229 -9.37 10.79 8.69
CA HIS A 229 -8.04 10.66 9.27
C HIS A 229 -7.70 9.17 9.38
N LEU A 230 -6.80 8.70 8.52
CA LEU A 230 -6.33 7.31 8.51
C LEU A 230 -5.44 7.07 9.73
N LYS A 231 -5.78 6.04 10.53
CA LYS A 231 -5.03 5.66 11.74
C LYS A 231 -4.15 4.43 11.53
N GLY A 232 -4.33 3.76 10.40
CA GLY A 232 -3.63 2.52 10.05
C GLY A 232 -4.61 1.49 9.50
N ARG A 233 -4.23 0.23 9.60
CA ARG A 233 -5.09 -0.91 9.27
C ARG A 233 -5.51 -1.63 10.54
N THR A 234 -6.59 -2.38 10.44
CA THR A 234 -6.96 -3.32 11.50
C THR A 234 -5.75 -4.25 11.78
N PRO A 235 -5.51 -4.69 13.03
CA PRO A 235 -4.28 -5.42 13.40
C PRO A 235 -4.03 -6.70 12.59
N THR A 236 -5.07 -7.20 11.93
CA THR A 236 -5.04 -8.38 11.10
C THR A 236 -4.57 -8.11 9.67
N PHE A 237 -4.42 -6.86 9.23
CA PHE A 237 -4.00 -6.49 7.87
C PHE A 237 -2.75 -5.61 7.83
N TYR A 238 -1.93 -5.78 6.80
CA TYR A 238 -0.74 -4.97 6.55
C TYR A 238 -0.41 -4.87 5.06
N ASN A 239 0.25 -3.77 4.65
CA ASN A 239 0.76 -3.62 3.29
C ASN A 239 2.26 -3.89 3.28
N ILE A 240 2.68 -4.93 2.55
CA ILE A 240 4.08 -5.35 2.44
C ILE A 240 4.48 -5.24 0.96
N MET A 241 5.31 -4.26 0.60
CA MET A 241 5.82 -4.07 -0.77
C MET A 241 4.71 -4.03 -1.84
N GLY A 242 3.67 -3.25 -1.56
CA GLY A 242 2.48 -3.05 -2.38
C GLY A 242 1.43 -4.15 -2.26
N THR A 243 1.69 -5.19 -1.48
CA THR A 243 0.77 -6.33 -1.31
C THR A 243 0.06 -6.20 0.03
N SER A 244 -1.23 -5.88 -0.04
CA SER A 244 -2.15 -5.92 1.09
C SER A 244 -2.40 -7.38 1.47
N ILE A 245 -2.09 -7.75 2.71
CA ILE A 245 -2.22 -9.12 3.21
C ILE A 245 -2.72 -9.17 4.66
N SER A 246 -3.52 -10.18 4.98
CA SER A 246 -3.90 -10.49 6.35
C SER A 246 -3.00 -11.52 7.01
N VAL A 247 -2.86 -11.45 8.33
CA VAL A 247 -2.41 -12.59 9.14
C VAL A 247 -3.27 -13.84 8.89
N HIS A 248 -4.57 -13.66 8.58
CA HIS A 248 -5.46 -14.76 8.25
C HIS A 248 -5.11 -15.44 6.93
N ASP A 249 -4.52 -14.73 5.96
CA ASP A 249 -4.07 -15.35 4.71
C ASP A 249 -2.97 -16.37 4.97
N PHE A 250 -2.06 -16.08 5.91
CA PHE A 250 -1.04 -17.03 6.38
C PHE A 250 -1.66 -18.20 7.14
N THR A 251 -2.54 -17.95 8.12
CA THR A 251 -3.17 -19.06 8.86
C THR A 251 -4.00 -19.93 7.94
N ASN A 252 -4.70 -19.36 6.96
CA ASN A 252 -5.52 -20.12 6.02
C ASN A 252 -4.68 -21.10 5.20
N VAL A 253 -3.58 -20.66 4.58
CA VAL A 253 -2.75 -21.58 3.78
C VAL A 253 -2.07 -22.64 4.64
N LEU A 254 -1.67 -22.29 5.87
CA LEU A 254 -1.02 -23.23 6.79
C LEU A 254 -2.02 -24.23 7.40
N ASN A 255 -3.29 -23.85 7.57
CA ASN A 255 -4.34 -24.72 8.09
C ASN A 255 -4.83 -25.78 7.10
N LEU A 256 -4.62 -25.56 5.79
CA LEU A 256 -4.93 -26.56 4.75
C LEU A 256 -4.15 -27.88 4.92
N GLN A 257 -3.13 -27.91 5.79
CA GLN A 257 -2.31 -29.09 6.10
C GLN A 257 -2.75 -29.84 7.36
N GLY A 258 -3.99 -29.63 7.85
CA GLY A 258 -4.52 -30.30 9.04
C GLY A 258 -4.05 -29.69 10.37
N CYS A 259 -3.34 -28.56 10.33
CA CYS A 259 -3.06 -27.73 11.49
C CYS A 259 -4.22 -26.75 11.75
N THR A 260 -4.43 -26.36 13.01
CA THR A 260 -5.37 -25.28 13.37
C THR A 260 -4.60 -24.16 14.07
N LEU A 261 -3.91 -23.36 13.27
CA LEU A 261 -3.26 -22.12 13.67
C LEU A 261 -4.30 -21.01 13.81
N LEU A 262 -4.22 -20.28 14.92
CA LEU A 262 -4.93 -19.03 15.09
C LEU A 262 -4.03 -17.87 14.67
N ALA A 263 -4.63 -16.71 14.39
CA ALA A 263 -3.88 -15.49 14.05
C ALA A 263 -2.88 -15.07 15.14
N THR A 264 -3.13 -15.47 16.39
CA THR A 264 -2.23 -15.20 17.53
C THR A 264 -1.06 -16.17 17.63
N ASP A 265 -1.06 -17.26 16.86
CA ASP A 265 0.01 -18.27 16.87
C ASP A 265 1.07 -18.01 15.79
N ILE A 266 0.90 -16.92 15.04
CA ILE A 266 1.90 -16.44 14.10
C ILE A 266 2.15 -14.93 14.28
N GLN A 267 3.33 -14.49 13.87
CA GLN A 267 3.70 -13.08 13.84
C GLN A 267 4.65 -12.83 12.67
N LEU A 268 4.43 -11.76 11.93
CA LEU A 268 5.32 -11.33 10.85
C LEU A 268 6.22 -10.20 11.33
N ILE A 269 7.52 -10.38 11.18
CA ILE A 269 8.53 -9.35 11.39
C ILE A 269 8.97 -8.82 10.02
N ILE A 270 8.64 -7.56 9.74
CA ILE A 270 9.08 -6.85 8.55
C ILE A 270 10.38 -6.12 8.90
N VAL A 271 11.49 -6.60 8.34
CA VAL A 271 12.80 -5.99 8.52
C VAL A 271 13.07 -5.07 7.34
N ASN A 272 12.91 -3.76 7.54
CA ASN A 272 13.19 -2.75 6.51
C ASN A 272 14.65 -2.31 6.59
N GLN A 273 15.51 -2.92 5.78
CA GLN A 273 16.92 -2.54 5.67
C GLN A 273 17.06 -1.60 4.48
N CYS A 274 16.94 -0.29 4.72
CA CYS A 274 16.79 0.75 3.70
C CYS A 274 17.60 0.57 2.40
N GLU A 275 18.86 0.13 2.47
CA GLU A 275 19.72 -0.08 1.30
C GLU A 275 19.64 -1.48 0.68
N ASN A 276 19.27 -2.48 1.48
CA ASN A 276 19.23 -3.89 1.08
C ASN A 276 17.81 -4.39 0.72
N GLY A 277 16.79 -3.57 1.01
CA GLY A 277 15.38 -3.87 0.77
C GLY A 277 14.66 -4.37 2.01
N VAL A 278 13.51 -4.98 1.79
CA VAL A 278 12.63 -5.47 2.87
C VAL A 278 12.78 -6.99 2.97
N GLY A 279 13.13 -7.50 4.15
CA GLY A 279 13.13 -8.91 4.47
C GLY A 279 12.01 -9.28 5.45
N ILE A 280 11.58 -10.53 5.44
CA ILE A 280 10.44 -11.00 6.24
C ILE A 280 10.84 -12.20 7.09
N LEU A 281 10.47 -12.17 8.37
CA LEU A 281 10.48 -13.34 9.24
C LEU A 281 9.05 -13.70 9.62
N LEU A 282 8.63 -14.92 9.33
CA LEU A 282 7.36 -15.47 9.79
C LEU A 282 7.62 -16.31 11.04
N PHE A 283 7.22 -15.80 12.20
CA PHE A 283 7.24 -16.54 13.45
C PHE A 283 5.99 -17.42 13.53
N ILE A 284 6.18 -18.69 13.87
CA ILE A 284 5.13 -19.67 14.11
C ILE A 284 5.35 -20.24 15.51
N ASP A 285 4.29 -20.40 16.29
CA ASP A 285 4.37 -21.02 17.60
C ASP A 285 4.96 -22.43 17.49
N SER A 286 6.02 -22.71 18.26
CA SER A 286 6.74 -23.98 18.24
C SER A 286 5.90 -25.19 18.70
N ARG A 287 4.69 -24.98 19.23
CA ARG A 287 3.70 -26.04 19.46
C ARG A 287 3.24 -26.71 18.16
N TYR A 288 3.37 -26.04 17.01
CA TYR A 288 3.03 -26.59 15.71
C TYR A 288 4.23 -27.25 15.06
N ASN A 289 4.04 -28.48 14.56
CA ASN A 289 5.05 -29.20 13.80
C ASN A 289 4.63 -29.25 12.33
N ILE A 290 5.17 -28.35 11.52
CA ILE A 290 4.90 -28.29 10.07
C ILE A 290 6.16 -28.72 9.34
N GLU A 291 6.08 -29.80 8.57
CA GLU A 291 7.21 -30.24 7.75
C GLU A 291 7.62 -29.18 6.73
N ARG A 292 8.93 -29.04 6.49
CA ARG A 292 9.50 -28.02 5.59
C ARG A 292 8.87 -28.02 4.19
N ASN A 293 8.67 -29.20 3.60
CA ASN A 293 8.10 -29.30 2.26
C ASN A 293 6.62 -28.89 2.23
N ALA A 294 5.86 -29.27 3.26
CA ALA A 294 4.46 -28.88 3.40
C ALA A 294 4.31 -27.37 3.63
N LEU A 295 5.21 -26.77 4.44
CA LEU A 295 5.29 -25.33 4.67
C LEU A 295 5.54 -24.57 3.35
N LEU A 296 6.56 -24.96 2.58
CA LEU A 296 6.90 -24.33 1.30
C LEU A 296 5.77 -24.42 0.29
N SER A 297 5.16 -25.61 0.16
CA SER A 297 4.00 -25.84 -0.71
C SER A 297 2.82 -24.95 -0.33
N SER A 298 2.50 -24.87 0.96
CA SER A 298 1.38 -24.10 1.48
C SER A 298 1.56 -22.60 1.26
N LEU A 299 2.72 -22.05 1.63
CA LEU A 299 3.01 -20.62 1.41
C LEU A 299 2.99 -20.27 -0.09
N SER A 300 3.49 -21.16 -0.94
CA SER A 300 3.50 -20.97 -2.40
C SER A 300 2.12 -21.10 -3.06
N SER A 301 1.13 -21.67 -2.36
CA SER A 301 -0.24 -21.84 -2.87
C SER A 301 -1.02 -20.52 -2.92
N SER A 302 -0.64 -19.53 -2.11
CA SER A 302 -1.21 -18.19 -2.16
C SER A 302 -0.37 -17.30 -3.07
N TYR A 303 -1.01 -16.70 -4.06
CA TYR A 303 -0.37 -15.71 -4.94
C TYR A 303 0.20 -14.53 -4.14
N LEU A 304 -0.49 -14.08 -3.09
CA LEU A 304 -0.07 -12.94 -2.28
C LEU A 304 1.20 -13.24 -1.48
N ILE A 305 1.22 -14.39 -0.81
CA ILE A 305 2.37 -14.83 -0.03
C ILE A 305 3.56 -15.08 -0.97
N LYS A 306 3.32 -15.70 -2.12
CA LYS A 306 4.34 -15.91 -3.16
C LYS A 306 4.89 -14.58 -3.69
N ASP A 307 4.05 -13.58 -3.92
CA ASP A 307 4.47 -12.25 -4.35
C ASP A 307 5.35 -11.56 -3.30
N ILE A 308 4.98 -11.64 -2.02
CA ILE A 308 5.80 -11.12 -0.91
C ILE A 308 7.15 -11.85 -0.83
N ILE A 309 7.16 -13.19 -0.88
CA ILE A 309 8.40 -13.99 -0.90
C ILE A 309 9.30 -13.55 -2.05
N ASN A 310 8.74 -13.41 -3.26
CA ASN A 310 9.49 -13.02 -4.45
C ASN A 310 10.10 -11.62 -4.34
N LYS A 311 9.33 -10.64 -3.82
CA LYS A 311 9.76 -9.25 -3.66
C LYS A 311 10.72 -9.04 -2.48
N SER A 312 10.65 -9.90 -1.47
CA SER A 312 11.48 -9.80 -0.26
C SER A 312 12.95 -10.10 -0.55
N GLN A 313 13.85 -9.45 0.18
CA GLN A 313 15.28 -9.76 0.12
C GLN A 313 15.56 -11.14 0.69
N PHE A 314 14.95 -11.45 1.83
CA PHE A 314 14.94 -12.77 2.45
C PHE A 314 13.54 -13.07 2.99
N PHE A 315 13.20 -14.35 3.05
CA PHE A 315 11.99 -14.82 3.73
C PHE A 315 12.35 -16.04 4.56
N HIS A 316 12.24 -15.93 5.89
CA HIS A 316 12.53 -17.02 6.80
C HIS A 316 11.32 -17.37 7.66
N VAL A 317 11.20 -18.65 8.01
CA VAL A 317 10.19 -19.13 8.96
C VAL A 317 10.89 -19.61 10.23
N CYS A 318 10.46 -19.09 11.38
CA CYS A 318 11.04 -19.39 12.69
C CYS A 318 9.98 -20.03 13.58
N PHE A 319 10.25 -21.24 14.09
CA PHE A 319 9.40 -21.89 15.08
C PHE A 319 9.88 -21.53 16.48
N MET A 320 9.09 -20.76 17.22
CA MET A 320 9.48 -20.21 18.52
C MET A 320 8.31 -20.22 19.50
N ARG A 321 8.60 -20.26 20.81
CA ARG A 321 7.56 -20.23 21.83
C ARG A 321 6.82 -18.90 21.74
N LYS A 322 5.49 -18.90 21.90
CA LYS A 322 4.66 -17.69 21.89
C LYS A 322 5.10 -16.61 22.90
N SER A 323 5.78 -17.00 23.97
CA SER A 323 6.39 -16.05 24.93
C SER A 323 7.53 -15.21 24.34
N GLN A 324 8.12 -15.66 23.23
CA GLN A 324 9.20 -14.96 22.51
C GLN A 324 8.67 -14.04 21.40
N PHE A 325 7.34 -14.04 21.15
CA PHE A 325 6.75 -13.12 20.19
C PHE A 325 6.83 -11.68 20.71
N ILE A 326 7.05 -10.74 19.81
CA ILE A 326 7.20 -9.34 20.14
C ILE A 326 5.85 -8.77 20.56
N ARG A 327 5.83 -8.12 21.73
CA ARG A 327 4.64 -7.49 22.32
C ARG A 327 4.69 -5.99 22.15
N SER A 328 3.52 -5.37 22.03
CA SER A 328 3.40 -3.91 22.08
C SER A 328 3.77 -3.40 23.46
N SER A 329 4.62 -2.37 23.54
CA SER A 329 4.99 -1.70 24.80
C SER A 329 3.79 -1.06 25.52
N SER A 330 2.75 -0.68 24.76
CA SER A 330 1.56 0.01 25.27
C SER A 330 0.40 -0.89 25.71
N SER A 331 0.30 -2.11 25.18
CA SER A 331 -0.87 -2.98 25.40
C SER A 331 -0.51 -4.40 25.81
N GLU A 332 0.78 -4.75 25.83
CA GLU A 332 1.32 -6.09 26.05
C GLU A 332 0.79 -7.19 25.11
N LYS A 333 -0.06 -6.83 24.13
CA LYS A 333 -0.59 -7.74 23.12
C LYS A 333 0.46 -8.02 22.05
N ILE A 334 0.44 -9.24 21.54
CA ILE A 334 1.19 -9.64 20.35
C ILE A 334 0.56 -8.91 19.15
N LYS A 335 1.37 -8.15 18.42
CA LYS A 335 0.96 -7.60 17.12
C LYS A 335 1.21 -8.65 16.05
N SER A 336 0.22 -8.90 15.18
CA SER A 336 0.39 -9.85 14.07
C SER A 336 1.46 -9.41 13.08
N PHE A 337 1.67 -8.10 12.95
CA PHE A 337 2.74 -7.50 12.15
C PHE A 337 3.58 -6.58 13.03
N PHE A 338 4.90 -6.70 12.92
CA PHE A 338 5.87 -5.87 13.62
C PHE A 338 6.95 -5.42 12.64
N GLN A 339 7.31 -4.14 12.66
CA GLN A 339 8.32 -3.57 11.78
C GLN A 339 9.57 -3.16 12.57
N THR A 340 10.74 -3.43 12.00
CA THR A 340 12.05 -3.11 12.57
C THR A 340 13.04 -2.79 11.47
N THR A 341 14.09 -2.04 11.77
CA THR A 341 15.24 -1.82 10.88
C THR A 341 16.36 -2.85 11.11
N GLU A 342 16.38 -3.47 12.28
CA GLU A 342 17.39 -4.44 12.68
C GLU A 342 16.90 -5.88 12.52
N TYR A 343 17.78 -6.75 12.04
CA TYR A 343 17.51 -8.18 12.04
C TYR A 343 17.53 -8.68 13.49
N PRO A 344 16.45 -9.29 14.01
CA PRO A 344 16.41 -9.80 15.38
C PRO A 344 17.58 -10.77 15.63
N ILE A 345 18.40 -10.51 16.65
CA ILE A 345 19.66 -11.25 16.86
C ILE A 345 19.42 -12.62 17.55
N VAL A 346 18.25 -12.82 18.18
CA VAL A 346 17.98 -14.00 19.01
C VAL A 346 16.91 -14.89 18.38
N PHE A 347 17.31 -16.04 17.84
CA PHE A 347 16.41 -17.14 17.48
C PHE A 347 16.75 -18.38 18.29
N ASP A 348 16.16 -18.53 19.47
CA ASP A 348 16.08 -19.84 20.11
C ASP A 348 14.92 -20.61 19.45
N GLY A 349 15.20 -21.36 18.39
CA GLY A 349 14.16 -22.12 17.66
C GLY A 349 14.63 -22.82 16.39
N ASN A 350 13.77 -23.69 15.84
CA ASN A 350 13.98 -24.32 14.53
C ASN A 350 13.75 -23.28 13.43
N PHE A 351 14.64 -23.25 12.43
CA PHE A 351 14.73 -22.18 11.46
C PHE A 351 14.74 -22.71 10.03
N VAL A 352 13.86 -22.18 9.18
CA VAL A 352 13.73 -22.57 7.76
C VAL A 352 13.98 -21.36 6.87
N LYS A 353 15.09 -21.39 6.12
CA LYS A 353 15.33 -20.45 5.03
C LYS A 353 14.49 -20.83 3.81
N ILE A 354 13.63 -19.91 3.37
CA ILE A 354 12.86 -20.04 2.13
C ILE A 354 13.59 -19.31 0.99
N LYS A 355 14.05 -18.09 1.26
CA LYS A 355 14.84 -17.26 0.34
C LYS A 355 15.90 -16.51 1.14
#